data_AF-A0A5C9CHJ2-F1
#
_entry.id   AF-A0A5C9CHJ2-F1
#
_cell.length_a   1.000
_cell.length_b   1.000
_cell.length_c   1.000
_cell.angle_alpha   90.00
_cell.angle_beta   90.00
_cell.angle_gamma   90.00
#
_symmetry.space_group_name_H-M   'P 1'
#
loop_
_entity.id
_entity.type
_entity.pdbx_description
1 polymer ?
#
loop_
_entity_poly.entity_id
_entity_poly.type
_entity_poly.pdbx_seq_one_letter_code
_entity_poly.pdbx_strand_id
1 'polypeptide(L)'
;MGEIRGRLLIGGMVLRNLEASLDGGASDSDSGWTGALLIDPPQHECLQLGRPYRLELDDERAGQIEVTHLECVPGQRQLRVHIRGCSPLKWSPYAHEYHHDSAVTLTPATIAGDA
;
A
#
# COMPACT_ATOMS: atom_id res chain seq x y z
N MET A 1 -9.14 -16.57 -11.27
CA MET A 1 -8.22 -15.89 -10.33
C MET A 1 -7.20 -15.16 -11.19
N GLY A 2 -7.11 -13.84 -11.08
CA GLY A 2 -6.13 -13.05 -11.83
C GLY A 2 -4.82 -13.02 -11.06
N GLU A 3 -3.79 -13.65 -11.58
CA GLU A 3 -2.42 -13.46 -11.10
C GLU A 3 -1.95 -12.08 -11.57
N ILE A 4 -1.62 -11.20 -10.63
CA ILE A 4 -1.20 -9.83 -10.90
C ILE A 4 0.23 -9.69 -10.44
N ARG A 5 1.06 -9.06 -11.28
CA ARG A 5 2.46 -8.80 -10.94
C ARG A 5 2.62 -7.41 -10.35
N GLY A 6 3.55 -7.29 -9.41
CA GLY A 6 3.83 -6.02 -8.78
C GLY A 6 5.16 -5.98 -8.02
N ARG A 7 5.32 -4.89 -7.28
CA ARG A 7 6.44 -4.65 -6.37
C ARG A 7 5.95 -4.13 -5.03
N LEU A 8 6.60 -4.57 -3.95
CA LEU A 8 6.28 -4.16 -2.58
C LEU A 8 7.41 -3.30 -2.04
N LEU A 9 7.07 -2.12 -1.52
CA LEU A 9 8.00 -1.17 -0.96
C LEU A 9 8.03 -1.35 0.56
N ILE A 10 9.20 -1.70 1.06
CA ILE A 10 9.48 -1.99 2.47
C ILE A 10 10.54 -1.00 2.95
N GLY A 11 10.11 0.16 3.45
CA GLY A 11 10.97 1.10 4.20
C GLY A 11 12.35 1.40 3.59
N GLY A 12 12.47 1.46 2.26
CA GLY A 12 13.73 1.67 1.53
C GLY A 12 14.18 0.49 0.66
N MET A 13 13.59 -0.70 0.84
CA MET A 13 13.76 -1.87 -0.02
C MET A 13 12.57 -2.03 -0.96
N VAL A 14 12.81 -2.59 -2.15
CA VAL A 14 11.76 -2.91 -3.12
C VAL A 14 11.85 -4.38 -3.47
N LEU A 15 10.84 -5.14 -3.09
CA LEU A 15 10.65 -6.50 -3.58
C LEU A 15 10.02 -6.42 -4.96
N ARG A 16 10.68 -7.02 -5.97
CA ARG A 16 10.23 -7.02 -7.36
C ARG A 16 9.72 -8.41 -7.75
N ASN A 17 8.96 -8.47 -8.84
CA ASN A 17 8.42 -9.72 -9.39
C ASN A 17 7.51 -10.46 -8.40
N LEU A 18 6.74 -9.71 -7.61
CA LEU A 18 5.78 -10.30 -6.70
C LEU A 18 4.57 -10.76 -7.48
N GLU A 19 4.18 -12.00 -7.25
CA GLU A 19 2.96 -12.57 -7.81
C GLU A 19 1.86 -12.45 -6.75
N ALA A 20 0.91 -11.57 -7.05
CA ALA A 20 -0.25 -11.27 -6.23
C ALA A 20 -1.47 -11.99 -6.78
N SER A 21 -2.12 -12.79 -5.94
CA SER A 21 -3.50 -13.23 -6.19
C SER A 21 -4.42 -12.32 -5.40
N LEU A 22 -5.02 -11.33 -6.07
CA LEU A 22 -6.06 -10.51 -5.45
C LEU A 22 -7.40 -11.24 -5.54
N ASP A 23 -8.07 -11.38 -4.41
CA ASP A 23 -9.44 -11.87 -4.35
C ASP A 23 -10.36 -10.70 -4.75
N GLY A 24 -10.41 -10.46 -6.06
CA GLY A 24 -11.21 -9.41 -6.67
C GLY A 24 -12.68 -9.80 -6.71
N GLY A 25 -13.35 -9.75 -5.56
CA GLY A 25 -14.81 -9.65 -5.50
C GLY A 25 -15.24 -8.27 -5.99
N ALA A 26 -15.38 -8.11 -7.30
CA ALA A 26 -15.97 -6.93 -7.89
C ALA A 26 -17.42 -6.79 -7.41
N SER A 27 -17.69 -5.95 -6.40
CA SER A 27 -18.99 -5.25 -6.34
C SER A 27 -19.15 -4.14 -5.29
N ASP A 28 -18.22 -3.91 -4.36
CA ASP A 28 -18.47 -2.91 -3.31
C ASP A 28 -17.25 -1.99 -3.12
N SER A 29 -17.44 -0.71 -3.47
CA SER A 29 -16.43 0.35 -3.56
C SER A 29 -15.64 0.64 -2.27
N ASP A 30 -15.93 -0.08 -1.18
CA ASP A 30 -15.26 0.01 0.13
C ASP A 30 -14.40 -1.22 0.47
N SER A 31 -14.48 -2.29 -0.33
CA SER A 31 -13.74 -3.53 -0.09
C SER A 31 -12.31 -3.40 -0.62
N GLY A 32 -11.40 -2.98 0.26
CA GLY A 32 -9.99 -2.80 -0.06
C GLY A 32 -9.27 -4.08 -0.56
N TRP A 33 -7.97 -3.98 -0.83
CA TRP A 33 -7.17 -5.07 -1.39
C TRP A 33 -7.03 -6.26 -0.45
N THR A 34 -7.77 -7.34 -0.69
CA THR A 34 -7.53 -8.64 -0.06
C THR A 34 -6.90 -9.62 -1.03
N GLY A 35 -5.85 -10.30 -0.60
CA GLY A 35 -5.16 -11.25 -1.47
C GLY A 35 -3.98 -11.94 -0.80
N ALA A 36 -3.18 -12.61 -1.62
CA ALA A 36 -1.94 -13.22 -1.19
C ALA A 36 -0.79 -12.90 -2.17
N LEU A 37 0.39 -12.65 -1.64
CA LEU A 37 1.64 -12.42 -2.36
C LEU A 37 2.55 -13.64 -2.21
N LEU A 38 3.17 -14.08 -3.30
CA LEU A 38 4.27 -15.05 -3.23
C LEU A 38 5.59 -14.30 -3.10
N ILE A 39 6.36 -14.66 -2.08
CA ILE A 39 7.69 -14.09 -1.81
C ILE A 39 8.72 -15.19 -1.62
N ASP A 40 9.99 -14.88 -1.86
CA ASP A 40 11.06 -15.80 -1.53
C ASP A 40 11.25 -15.92 -0.01
N PRO A 41 11.67 -17.08 0.52
CA PRO A 41 11.94 -17.29 1.94
C PRO A 41 12.75 -16.15 2.57
N PRO A 42 13.94 -15.74 2.09
CA PRO A 42 14.70 -14.65 2.71
C PRO A 42 13.97 -13.30 2.74
N GLN A 43 13.00 -13.05 1.85
CA GLN A 43 12.26 -11.79 1.83
C GLN A 43 11.28 -11.66 3.00
N HIS A 44 10.87 -12.78 3.62
CA HIS A 44 9.96 -12.75 4.77
C HIS A 44 10.58 -12.08 6.00
N GLU A 45 11.91 -12.03 6.11
CA GLU A 45 12.61 -11.41 7.23
C GLU A 45 12.39 -9.89 7.23
N CYS A 46 12.11 -9.32 6.06
CA CYS A 46 11.76 -7.92 5.89
C CYS A 46 10.27 -7.63 6.12
N LEU A 47 9.43 -8.66 6.24
CA LEU A 47 7.99 -8.53 6.43
C LEU A 47 7.57 -8.80 7.87
N GLN A 48 7.08 -7.74 8.50
CA GLN A 48 6.42 -7.75 9.79
C GLN A 48 4.90 -7.75 9.64
N LEU A 49 4.24 -8.58 10.45
CA LEU A 49 2.79 -8.63 10.58
C LEU A 49 2.24 -7.29 11.10
N GLY A 50 1.10 -6.85 10.55
CA GLY A 50 0.42 -5.62 10.96
C GLY A 50 1.17 -4.33 10.64
N ARG A 51 2.27 -4.41 9.88
CA ARG A 51 2.98 -3.23 9.38
C ARG A 51 2.42 -2.83 8.01
N PRO A 52 2.18 -1.52 7.79
CA PRO A 52 1.76 -1.04 6.48
C PRO A 52 2.94 -1.01 5.50
N TYR A 53 2.69 -1.49 4.29
CA TYR A 53 3.59 -1.49 3.14
C TYR A 53 2.87 -0.90 1.94
N ARG A 54 3.63 -0.39 0.97
CA ARG A 54 3.06 0.10 -0.29
C ARG A 54 3.23 -0.96 -1.37
N LEU A 55 2.12 -1.44 -1.91
CA LEU A 55 2.08 -2.38 -3.03
C LEU A 55 1.78 -1.61 -4.31
N GLU A 56 2.57 -1.85 -5.34
CA GLU A 56 2.46 -1.24 -6.65
C GLU A 56 2.33 -2.34 -7.69
N LEU A 57 1.21 -2.39 -8.39
CA LEU A 57 0.91 -3.38 -9.42
C LEU A 57 1.36 -2.86 -10.79
N ASP A 58 1.61 -3.78 -11.72
CA ASP A 58 2.03 -3.46 -13.09
C ASP A 58 0.93 -2.68 -13.86
N ASP A 59 -0.33 -2.90 -13.49
CA ASP A 59 -1.52 -2.22 -14.01
C ASP A 59 -1.73 -0.80 -13.43
N GLU A 60 -0.63 -0.12 -13.04
CA GLU A 60 -0.61 1.26 -12.54
C GLU A 60 -1.45 1.51 -11.26
N ARG A 61 -1.91 0.46 -10.59
CA ARG A 61 -2.61 0.59 -9.30
C ARG A 61 -1.62 0.51 -8.16
N ALA A 62 -1.76 1.40 -7.19
CA ALA A 62 -0.95 1.39 -5.97
C ALA A 62 -1.82 1.57 -4.73
N GLY A 63 -1.44 0.91 -3.64
CA GLY A 63 -2.21 0.94 -2.41
C GLY A 63 -1.37 0.58 -1.20
N GLN A 64 -1.81 1.05 -0.04
CA GLN A 64 -1.26 0.59 1.23
C GLN A 64 -1.89 -0.76 1.58
N ILE A 65 -1.03 -1.74 1.88
CA ILE A 65 -1.40 -3.08 2.33
C ILE A 65 -0.73 -3.39 3.66
N GLU A 66 -1.31 -4.29 4.41
CA GLU A 66 -0.78 -4.82 5.65
C GLU A 66 -0.68 -6.33 5.52
N VAL A 67 0.41 -6.89 6.04
CA VAL A 67 0.57 -8.35 6.10
C VAL A 67 -0.24 -8.87 7.29
N THR A 68 -1.21 -9.72 7.00
CA THR A 68 -2.09 -10.33 8.01
C THR A 68 -1.65 -11.74 8.39
N HIS A 69 -1.07 -12.48 7.45
CA HIS A 69 -0.66 -13.86 7.66
C HIS A 69 0.49 -14.27 6.75
N LEU A 70 1.35 -15.17 7.22
CA LEU A 70 2.38 -15.82 6.42
C LEU A 70 2.16 -17.32 6.47
N GLU A 71 2.00 -17.94 5.30
CA GLU A 71 1.79 -19.36 5.12
C GLU A 71 2.96 -19.95 4.31
N CYS A 72 3.53 -21.04 4.82
CA CYS A 72 4.48 -21.84 4.05
C CYS A 72 3.69 -22.89 3.25
N VAL A 73 3.70 -22.77 1.92
CA VAL A 73 2.95 -23.69 1.06
C VAL A 73 3.79 -24.94 0.81
N PRO A 74 3.34 -26.14 1.25
CA PRO A 74 4.09 -27.37 1.05
C PRO A 74 4.28 -27.66 -0.43
N GLY A 75 5.53 -27.91 -0.84
CA GLY A 75 5.89 -28.15 -2.24
C GLY A 75 6.23 -26.89 -3.04
N GLN A 76 6.03 -25.69 -2.48
CA GLN A 76 6.55 -24.45 -3.05
C GLN A 76 7.82 -23.99 -2.33
N ARG A 77 8.76 -23.44 -3.09
CA ARG A 77 9.97 -22.81 -2.52
C ARG A 77 9.69 -21.41 -1.97
N GLN A 78 8.55 -20.82 -2.33
CA GLN A 78 8.13 -19.49 -1.94
C GLN A 78 7.11 -19.53 -0.79
N LEU A 79 7.07 -18.45 -0.02
CA LEU A 79 6.11 -18.23 1.05
C LEU A 79 4.91 -17.45 0.52
N ARG A 80 3.72 -17.83 0.99
CA ARG A 80 2.47 -17.16 0.66
C ARG A 80 2.09 -16.19 1.77
N VAL A 81 2.01 -14.91 1.43
CA VAL A 81 1.77 -13.83 2.37
C VAL A 81 0.41 -13.23 2.13
N HIS A 82 -0.51 -13.41 3.07
CA HIS A 82 -1.83 -12.81 2.99
C HIS A 82 -1.73 -11.34 3.33
N ILE A 83 -2.37 -10.54 2.49
CA ILE A 83 -2.39 -9.10 2.58
C ILE A 83 -3.82 -8.58 2.65
N ARG A 84 -3.97 -7.49 3.40
CA ARG A 84 -5.20 -6.69 3.43
C ARG A 84 -4.82 -5.23 3.31
N GLY A 85 -5.43 -4.49 2.40
CA GLY A 85 -5.13 -3.09 2.18
C GLY A 85 -6.37 -2.24 2.00
N CYS A 86 -6.16 -0.95 1.97
CA CYS A 86 -7.18 0.01 1.58
C CYS A 86 -7.35 0.01 0.05
N SER A 87 -8.49 0.51 -0.43
CA SER A 87 -8.84 0.55 -1.85
C SER A 87 -7.70 1.11 -2.72
N PRO A 88 -7.50 0.53 -3.93
CA PRO A 88 -6.46 1.00 -4.84
C PRO A 88 -6.65 2.47 -5.14
N LEU A 89 -5.61 3.27 -4.91
CA LEU A 89 -5.52 4.53 -5.61
C LEU A 89 -4.98 4.20 -7.00
N LYS A 90 -5.74 4.52 -8.05
CA LYS A 90 -5.16 4.58 -9.40
C LYS A 90 -4.01 5.58 -9.31
N TRP A 91 -2.78 5.13 -9.61
CA TRP A 91 -1.60 5.99 -9.51
C TRP A 91 -1.88 7.30 -10.23
N SER A 92 -1.93 8.40 -9.48
CA SER A 92 -1.85 9.73 -10.06
C SER A 92 -0.37 10.10 -10.09
N PRO A 93 0.18 10.53 -11.23
CA PRO A 93 1.59 10.92 -11.35
C PRO A 93 2.01 12.12 -10.47
N TYR A 94 1.13 12.62 -9.59
CA TYR A 94 1.31 13.77 -8.70
C TYR A 94 1.41 13.44 -7.21
N ALA A 95 1.48 12.16 -6.79
CA ALA A 95 1.62 11.82 -5.37
C ALA A 95 3.07 11.96 -4.84
N HIS A 96 3.92 12.67 -5.57
CA HIS A 96 5.12 13.31 -5.05
C HIS A 96 4.81 14.81 -4.99
N GLU A 97 4.43 15.30 -3.82
CA GLU A 97 5.04 16.45 -3.15
C GLU A 97 4.14 16.93 -1.99
N TYR A 98 4.72 16.87 -0.80
CA TYR A 98 4.48 17.73 0.35
C TYR A 98 3.05 17.85 0.91
N HIS A 99 2.88 17.15 2.03
CA HIS A 99 2.21 17.72 3.20
C HIS A 99 2.86 19.07 3.57
N HIS A 100 2.05 19.98 4.11
CA HIS A 100 2.39 21.24 4.81
C HIS A 100 2.34 22.54 3.99
N ASP A 101 1.12 23.03 3.74
CA ASP A 101 0.86 24.44 4.04
C ASP A 101 -0.30 24.50 5.05
N SER A 102 0.08 24.67 6.31
CA SER A 102 -0.85 25.00 7.37
C SER A 102 -1.35 26.42 7.09
N ALA A 103 -2.44 26.54 6.34
CA ALA A 103 -3.20 27.79 6.28
C ALA A 103 -3.91 27.99 7.62
N VAL A 104 -3.14 28.33 8.65
CA VAL A 104 -3.63 29.07 9.79
C VAL A 104 -4.04 30.43 9.23
N THR A 105 -5.34 30.60 9.04
CA THR A 105 -5.95 31.91 8.81
C THR A 105 -5.73 32.73 10.08
N LEU A 106 -4.58 33.38 10.21
CA LEU A 106 -4.44 34.51 11.12
C LEU A 106 -5.29 35.62 10.52
N THR A 107 -6.50 35.76 11.05
CA THR A 107 -7.30 36.97 10.89
C THR A 107 -6.44 38.16 11.31
N PRO A 108 -6.30 39.21 10.47
CA PRO A 108 -5.75 40.45 10.97
C PRO A 108 -6.78 41.03 11.94
N ALA A 109 -6.48 40.98 13.23
CA ALA A 109 -7.17 41.82 14.20
C ALA A 109 -6.90 43.28 13.79
N THR A 110 -7.93 43.95 13.27
CA THR A 110 -7.93 45.39 13.07
C THR A 110 -7.57 46.04 14.41
N ILE A 111 -6.35 46.54 14.51
CA ILE A 111 -5.93 47.46 15.56
C ILE A 111 -6.51 48.81 15.13
N ALA A 112 -7.72 49.10 15.59
CA ALA A 112 -8.28 50.44 15.52
C ALA A 112 -7.57 51.29 16.58
N GLY A 113 -6.45 51.89 16.17
CA GLY A 113 -5.91 53.07 16.82
C GLY A 113 -6.23 54.29 15.97
N ASP A 114 -6.84 55.28 16.60
CA ASP A 114 -6.68 56.74 16.41
C ASP A 114 -8.01 57.50 16.31
N ALA A 115 -8.42 58.06 17.45
CA ALA A 115 -8.79 59.48 17.63
C ALA A 115 -9.09 59.75 19.12
#